data_AF-R7Z942-F1
#
_entry.id   AF-R7Z942-F1
#
_cell.length_a   1.000
_cell.length_b   1.000
_cell.length_c   1.000
_cell.angle_alpha   90.00
_cell.angle_beta   90.00
_cell.angle_gamma   90.00
#
_symmetry.space_group_name_H-M   'P 1'
#
loop_
_entity.id
_entity.type
_entity.pdbx_description
1 polymer ?
#
loop_
_entity_poly.entity_id
_entity_poly.type
_entity_poly.pdbx_seq_one_letter_code
_entity_poly.pdbx_strand_id
1 'polypeptide(L)'
;MLIVGSVLLILHFKASLIPDEKEEAKVISQAEQYLREIYPTMEYEITHVLYDRDNQYDSFYYAAVILNIETQHTFMVYENSYTEQRKMI
;
A
#
# COMPACT_ATOMS: atom_id res chain seq x y z
N MET A 1 -28.01 21.92 -20.99
CA MET A 1 -26.97 20.87 -21.02
C MET A 1 -25.69 21.39 -20.37
N LEU A 2 -25.70 21.68 -19.06
CA LEU A 2 -24.51 22.14 -18.30
C LEU A 2 -24.11 21.17 -17.17
N ILE A 3 -24.97 20.20 -16.86
CA ILE A 3 -24.78 19.29 -15.73
C ILE A 3 -23.77 18.18 -16.07
N VAL A 4 -23.74 17.72 -17.32
CA VAL A 4 -22.85 16.64 -17.77
C VAL A 4 -21.37 17.06 -17.75
N GLY A 5 -21.08 18.32 -18.11
CA GLY A 5 -19.70 18.85 -18.12
C GLY A 5 -19.09 18.96 -16.71
N SER A 6 -19.89 19.36 -15.73
CA SER A 6 -19.42 19.51 -14.34
C SER A 6 -19.16 18.17 -13.66
N VAL A 7 -19.96 17.14 -13.97
CA VAL A 7 -19.76 15.78 -13.42
C VAL A 7 -18.48 15.15 -13.97
N LEU A 8 -18.17 15.34 -15.26
CA LEU A 8 -16.94 14.84 -15.87
C LEU A 8 -15.68 15.49 -15.28
N LEU A 9 -15.73 16.78 -14.96
CA LEU A 9 -14.63 17.51 -14.32
C LEU A 9 -14.34 16.98 -12.91
N ILE A 10 -15.37 16.71 -12.11
CA ILE A 10 -15.19 16.17 -10.75
C ILE A 10 -14.60 14.75 -10.78
N LEU A 11 -14.98 13.93 -11.77
CA LEU A 11 -14.42 12.58 -11.96
C LEU A 11 -12.95 12.61 -12.41
N HIS A 12 -12.57 13.52 -13.31
CA HIS A 12 -11.17 13.72 -13.70
C HIS A 12 -10.30 14.19 -12.54
N PHE A 13 -10.81 15.09 -11.70
CA PHE A 13 -10.06 15.58 -10.53
C PHE A 13 -9.85 14.51 -9.45
N LYS A 14 -10.80 13.57 -9.31
CA LYS A 14 -10.59 12.41 -8.44
C LYS A 14 -9.48 11.50 -8.96
N ALA A 15 -9.40 11.27 -10.27
CA ALA A 15 -8.35 10.42 -10.85
C ALA A 15 -6.92 10.98 -10.66
N SER A 16 -6.73 12.28 -10.48
CA SER A 16 -5.40 12.88 -10.24
C SER A 16 -4.97 12.95 -8.76
N LEU A 17 -5.88 12.72 -7.81
CA LEU A 17 -5.61 12.90 -6.37
C LEU A 17 -5.63 11.59 -5.57
N ILE A 18 -5.97 10.48 -6.20
CA ILE A 18 -6.02 9.16 -5.56
C ILE A 18 -4.63 8.51 -5.70
N PRO A 19 -3.98 8.08 -4.60
CA PRO A 19 -2.80 7.21 -4.70
C PRO A 19 -3.11 6.06 -5.65
N ASP A 20 -2.19 5.70 -6.54
CA ASP A 20 -2.45 4.75 -7.62
C ASP A 20 -3.01 3.43 -7.02
N GLU A 21 -4.33 3.23 -7.11
CA GLU A 21 -5.05 2.09 -6.52
C GLU A 21 -4.43 0.76 -7.00
N LYS A 22 -3.83 0.78 -8.20
CA LYS A 22 -3.11 -0.36 -8.76
C LYS A 22 -1.82 -0.66 -8.00
N GLU A 23 -1.06 0.36 -7.62
CA GLU A 23 0.15 0.19 -6.80
C GLU A 23 -0.21 -0.23 -5.37
N GLU A 24 -1.28 0.31 -4.79
CA GLU A 24 -1.77 -0.15 -3.48
C GLU A 24 -2.17 -1.64 -3.53
N ALA A 25 -2.97 -2.05 -4.51
CA ALA A 25 -3.37 -3.44 -4.68
C ALA A 25 -2.16 -4.37 -4.92
N LYS A 26 -1.17 -3.91 -5.68
CA LYS A 26 0.08 -4.64 -5.90
C LYS A 26 0.84 -4.84 -4.59
N VAL A 27 1.02 -3.79 -3.80
CA VAL A 27 1.77 -3.82 -2.53
C VAL A 27 1.07 -4.69 -1.50
N ILE A 28 -0.26 -4.64 -1.43
CA ILE A 28 -1.06 -5.54 -0.59
C ILE A 28 -0.82 -7.00 -0.99
N SER A 29 -0.96 -7.33 -2.28
CA SER A 29 -0.76 -8.69 -2.79
C SER A 29 0.66 -9.22 -2.51
N GLN A 30 1.67 -8.38 -2.70
CA GLN A 30 3.07 -8.70 -2.39
C GLN A 30 3.29 -8.93 -0.90
N ALA A 31 2.71 -8.09 -0.04
CA ALA A 31 2.81 -8.22 1.41
C ALA A 31 2.15 -9.51 1.87
N GLU A 32 0.94 -9.83 1.40
CA GLU A 32 0.30 -11.10 1.73
C GLU A 32 1.13 -12.30 1.29
N GLN A 33 1.71 -12.26 0.08
CA GLN A 33 2.58 -13.33 -0.38
C GLN A 33 3.80 -13.51 0.54
N TYR A 34 4.46 -12.40 0.90
CA TYR A 34 5.60 -12.42 1.82
C TYR A 34 5.22 -13.00 3.18
N LEU A 35 4.08 -12.58 3.74
CA LEU A 35 3.60 -13.08 5.03
C LEU A 35 3.25 -14.56 4.97
N ARG A 36 2.63 -15.04 3.89
CA ARG A 36 2.37 -16.48 3.69
C ARG A 36 3.67 -17.29 3.59
N GLU A 37 4.72 -16.74 2.97
CA GLU A 37 6.01 -17.42 2.79
C GLU A 37 6.84 -17.45 4.08
N ILE A 38 6.88 -16.34 4.83
CA ILE A 38 7.77 -16.16 5.99
C ILE A 38 7.08 -16.47 7.33
N TYR A 39 5.79 -16.16 7.43
CA TYR A 39 4.97 -16.27 8.65
C TYR A 39 3.66 -17.02 8.39
N PRO A 40 3.70 -18.29 7.93
CA PRO A 40 2.52 -19.01 7.41
C PRO A 40 1.40 -19.23 8.42
N THR A 41 1.71 -19.17 9.72
CA THR A 41 0.74 -19.35 10.81
C THR A 41 0.37 -18.06 11.52
N MET A 42 0.92 -16.92 11.12
CA MET A 42 0.62 -15.65 11.78
C MET A 42 -0.73 -15.12 11.34
N GLU A 43 -1.61 -14.84 12.30
CA GLU A 43 -2.84 -14.09 12.04
C GLU A 43 -2.55 -12.60 11.96
N TYR A 44 -2.99 -11.96 10.88
CA TYR A 44 -2.72 -10.55 10.63
C TYR A 44 -3.88 -9.81 9.94
N GLU A 45 -3.87 -8.49 10.08
CA GLU A 45 -4.73 -7.57 9.34
C GLU A 45 -3.87 -6.55 8.59
N ILE A 46 -4.17 -6.31 7.31
CA ILE A 46 -3.57 -5.20 6.56
C ILE A 46 -4.43 -3.97 6.83
N THR A 47 -3.89 -3.05 7.63
CA THR A 47 -4.67 -1.91 8.13
C THR A 47 -4.81 -0.78 7.11
N HIS A 48 -3.72 -0.48 6.38
CA HIS A 48 -3.67 0.51 5.31
C HIS A 48 -2.37 0.36 4.51
N VAL A 49 -2.31 1.04 3.37
CA VAL A 49 -1.08 1.23 2.59
C VAL A 49 -0.54 2.63 2.84
N LEU A 50 0.74 2.71 3.16
CA LEU A 50 1.47 3.96 3.30
C LEU A 50 2.14 4.29 1.97
N TYR A 51 1.84 5.47 1.43
CA TYR A 51 2.50 6.05 0.26
C TYR A 51 3.47 7.13 0.71
N ASP A 52 4.76 6.93 0.45
CA ASP A 52 5.80 7.91 0.77
C ASP A 52 5.92 8.96 -0.35
N ARG A 53 5.05 9.97 -0.26
CA ARG A 53 5.00 11.07 -1.22
C ARG A 53 6.23 11.97 -1.17
N ASP A 54 6.81 12.15 0.01
CA ASP A 54 7.86 13.14 0.26
C ASP A 54 9.26 12.50 0.29
N ASN A 55 9.37 11.21 -0.06
CA ASN A 55 10.61 10.44 -0.04
C ASN A 55 11.29 10.48 1.35
N GLN A 56 10.47 10.41 2.42
CA GLN A 56 10.95 10.33 3.81
C GLN A 56 11.63 8.98 4.10
N TYR A 57 11.27 7.95 3.35
CA TYR A 57 11.82 6.62 3.39
C TYR A 57 12.59 6.37 2.10
N ASP A 58 13.91 6.35 2.20
CA ASP A 58 14.77 6.07 1.03
C ASP A 58 14.52 4.68 0.42
N SER A 59 13.87 3.77 1.17
CA SER A 59 13.80 2.34 0.84
C SER A 59 12.55 1.90 0.09
N PHE A 60 11.46 2.68 0.07
CA PHE A 60 10.21 2.30 -0.59
C PHE A 60 9.34 3.49 -0.96
N TYR A 61 8.51 3.32 -1.99
CA TYR A 61 7.45 4.28 -2.34
C TYR A 61 6.11 3.92 -1.72
N TYR A 62 5.84 2.62 -1.57
CA TYR A 62 4.64 2.10 -0.95
C TYR A 62 4.98 0.99 0.05
N ALA A 63 4.28 0.95 1.18
CA ALA A 63 4.40 -0.10 2.18
C ALA A 63 3.02 -0.51 2.69
N ALA A 64 2.80 -1.81 2.87
CA ALA A 64 1.61 -2.32 3.57
C ALA A 64 1.87 -2.28 5.08
N VAL A 65 0.94 -1.71 5.84
CA VAL A 65 1.00 -1.68 7.30
C VAL A 65 0.21 -2.85 7.87
N ILE A 66 0.93 -3.75 8.53
CA ILE A 66 0.42 -5.03 9.02
C ILE A 66 0.26 -4.98 10.53
N LEU A 67 -0.91 -5.35 11.02
CA LEU A 67 -1.16 -5.62 12.44
C LEU A 67 -1.12 -7.13 12.67
N ASN A 68 -0.20 -7.59 13.51
CA ASN A 68 -0.24 -8.95 14.04
C ASN A 68 -1.32 -9.04 15.12
N ILE A 69 -2.30 -9.91 14.92
CA ILE A 69 -3.50 -9.99 15.79
C ILE A 69 -3.14 -10.58 17.16
N GLU A 70 -2.23 -11.54 17.22
CA GLU A 70 -1.84 -12.21 18.48
C GLU A 70 -1.05 -11.28 19.41
N THR A 71 -0.10 -10.55 18.85
CA THR A 71 0.85 -9.71 19.61
C THR A 71 0.43 -8.26 19.69
N GLN A 72 -0.55 -7.84 18.89
CA GLN A 72 -0.96 -6.45 18.71
C GLN A 72 0.19 -5.54 18.22
N HIS A 73 1.24 -6.13 17.65
CA HIS A 73 2.38 -5.40 17.12
C HIS A 73 2.12 -5.00 15.66
N THR A 74 2.51 -3.78 15.30
CA THR A 74 2.38 -3.25 13.94
C THR A 74 3.76 -3.15 13.30
N PHE A 75 3.86 -3.58 12.04
CA PHE A 75 5.08 -3.49 11.25
C PHE A 75 4.75 -3.22 9.78
N MET A 76 5.74 -2.83 9.00
CA MET A 76 5.56 -2.49 7.59
C MET A 76 6.22 -3.53 6.69
N VAL A 77 5.55 -3.91 5.61
CA VAL A 77 6.11 -4.77 4.55
C VAL A 77 6.14 -3.98 3.26
N TYR A 78 7.30 -3.95 2.61
CA TYR A 78 7.51 -3.20 1.38
C TYR A 78 8.47 -3.92 0.43
N GLU A 79 8.41 -3.54 -0.84
CA GLU A 79 9.41 -3.90 -1.84
C GLU A 79 10.49 -2.81 -1.88
N ASN A 80 11.75 -3.21 -1.69
CA ASN A 80 12.85 -2.26 -1.69
C ASN A 80 13.03 -1.67 -3.09
N SER A 81 12.96 -0.34 -3.19
CA SER A 81 13.02 0.40 -4.46
C SER A 81 14.32 0.21 -5.25
N TYR A 82 15.42 -0.18 -4.59
CA TYR A 82 16.73 -0.37 -5.24
C TYR A 82 17.03 -1.82 -5.60
N THR A 83 16.49 -2.78 -4.83
CA THR A 83 16.87 -4.19 -4.96
C THR A 83 15.74 -5.11 -5.38
N GLU A 84 14.50 -4.61 -5.47
CA GLU A 84 13.28 -5.40 -5.72
C GLU A 84 13.11 -6.57 -4.72
N GLN A 85 13.68 -6.41 -3.52
CA GLN A 85 13.59 -7.41 -2.45
C GLN A 85 12.53 -7.01 -1.45
N ARG A 86 11.69 -7.96 -1.05
CA ARG A 86 10.67 -7.76 -0.01
C ARG A 86 11.35 -7.69 1.37
N LYS A 87 11.04 -6.66 2.14
CA LYS A 87 11.61 -6.41 3.47
C LYS A 87 10.51 -6.04 4.46
N MET A 88 10.79 -6.27 5.75
CA MET A 88 9.97 -5.80 6.86
C MET A 88 10.74 -4.79 7.71
N ILE A 89 10.06 -3.81 8.28
CA ILE A 89 10.60 -2.86 9.26
C ILE A 89 9.62 -2.63 10.41
#